data_AF-A0A2E0D387-F1
#
_entry.id   AF-A0A2E0D387-F1
#
_cell.length_a   1.000
_cell.length_b   1.000
_cell.length_c   1.000
_cell.angle_alpha   90.00
_cell.angle_beta   90.00
_cell.angle_gamma   90.00
#
_symmetry.space_group_name_H-M   'P 1'
#
loop_
_entity.id
_entity.type
_entity.pdbx_description
1 polymer ?
#
loop_
_entity_poly.entity_id
_entity_poly.type
_entity_poly.pdbx_seq_one_letter_code
_entity_poly.pdbx_strand_id
1 'polypeptide(L)'
;MFCSQCRKEIADNSKFCSQCGNAVKPINYDSIDKAKKSTWKRDKEASNSNNEDEKHKVHFLSKYILGGLIFLFIILSFFFLVPFYLGFL
;
A
#
# COMPACT_ATOMS: atom_id res chain seq x y z
N MET A 1 -19.93 9.87 14.88
CA MET A 1 -20.93 10.43 13.92
C MET A 1 -21.34 11.87 14.32
N PHE A 2 -22.05 12.67 13.49
CA PHE A 2 -22.50 14.04 13.85
C PHE A 2 -24.02 14.16 13.97
N CYS A 3 -24.50 15.01 14.89
CA CYS A 3 -25.93 15.23 15.11
C CYS A 3 -26.57 15.98 13.95
N SER A 4 -27.68 15.47 13.41
CA SER A 4 -28.42 16.17 12.35
C SER A 4 -29.07 17.47 12.81
N GLN A 5 -29.32 17.63 14.11
CA GLN A 5 -29.99 18.81 14.67
C GLN A 5 -28.99 19.88 15.12
N CYS A 6 -28.01 19.51 15.95
CA CYS A 6 -27.07 20.49 16.52
C CYS A 6 -25.65 20.44 15.92
N ARG A 7 -25.40 19.54 14.95
CA ARG A 7 -24.09 19.30 14.31
C ARG A 7 -22.92 19.02 15.25
N LYS A 8 -23.17 18.71 16.52
CA LYS A 8 -22.14 18.26 17.45
C LYS A 8 -21.79 16.79 17.23
N GLU A 9 -20.57 16.44 17.59
CA GLU A 9 -20.08 15.07 17.53
C GLU A 9 -20.83 14.17 18.52
N ILE A 10 -21.11 12.95 18.07
CA ILE A 10 -21.85 11.92 18.78
C ILE A 10 -21.05 10.62 18.71
N ALA A 11 -20.92 9.95 19.86
CA ALA A 11 -20.29 8.63 19.96
C ALA A 11 -21.09 7.56 19.19
N ASP A 12 -20.38 6.65 18.52
CA ASP A 12 -20.95 5.75 17.50
C ASP A 12 -21.96 4.71 18.04
N ASN A 13 -22.09 4.59 19.37
CA ASN A 13 -23.01 3.69 20.06
C ASN A 13 -24.10 4.40 20.88
N SER A 14 -24.20 5.72 20.79
CA SER A 14 -25.19 6.48 21.58
C SER A 14 -26.55 6.54 20.89
N LYS A 15 -27.62 6.35 21.68
CA LYS A 15 -29.01 6.40 21.21
C LYS A 15 -29.57 7.81 21.11
N PHE A 16 -28.91 8.78 21.75
CA PHE A 16 -29.33 10.17 21.84
C PHE A 16 -28.12 11.09 21.80
N CYS A 17 -28.29 12.28 21.25
CA CYS A 17 -27.27 13.32 21.28
C CYS A 17 -27.14 13.87 22.70
N SER A 18 -25.95 13.80 23.29
CA SER A 18 -25.65 14.31 24.64
C SER A 18 -25.79 15.83 24.77
N GLN A 19 -25.94 16.54 23.66
CA GLN A 19 -25.91 18.00 23.62
C GLN A 19 -27.29 18.62 23.38
N CYS A 20 -28.13 17.99 22.57
CA CYS A 20 -29.47 18.50 22.26
C CYS A 20 -30.61 17.52 22.59
N GLY A 21 -30.29 16.32 23.07
CA GLY A 21 -31.28 15.29 23.42
C GLY A 21 -31.94 14.60 22.23
N ASN A 22 -31.65 15.01 20.99
CA ASN A 22 -32.27 14.41 19.81
C ASN A 22 -31.90 12.92 19.68
N ALA A 23 -32.88 12.09 19.30
CA ALA A 23 -32.65 10.67 19.07
C ALA A 23 -31.69 10.46 17.88
N VAL A 24 -30.74 9.56 18.08
CA VAL A 24 -29.72 9.20 17.10
C VAL A 24 -29.97 7.74 16.75
N LYS A 25 -30.04 7.44 15.45
CA LYS A 25 -30.21 6.07 15.00
C LYS A 25 -28.89 5.32 15.25
N PRO A 26 -28.85 4.32 16.14
CA PRO A 26 -27.63 3.55 16.36
C PRO A 26 -27.31 2.79 15.07
N ILE A 27 -26.09 2.93 14.58
CA ILE A 27 -25.64 2.17 13.43
C ILE A 27 -25.21 0.79 13.92
N ASN A 28 -25.96 -0.24 13.52
CA ASN A 28 -25.59 -1.62 13.81
C ASN A 28 -24.40 -2.02 12.91
N TYR A 29 -23.19 -1.95 13.46
CA TYR A 29 -21.95 -2.20 12.73
C TYR A 29 -21.89 -3.63 12.13
N ASP A 30 -22.49 -4.62 12.80
CA ASP A 30 -22.52 -6.02 12.35
C ASP A 30 -23.24 -6.21 11.01
N SER A 31 -24.27 -5.40 10.76
CA SER A 31 -24.99 -5.38 9.48
C SER A 31 -24.25 -4.62 8.38
N ILE A 32 -23.47 -3.59 8.75
CA ILE A 32 -22.66 -2.81 7.81
C ILE A 32 -21.44 -3.61 7.33
N ASP A 33 -20.80 -4.40 8.19
CA ASP A 33 -19.67 -5.26 7.78
C ASP A 33 -20.10 -6.26 6.68
N LYS A 34 -21.27 -6.88 6.86
CA LYS A 34 -21.86 -7.81 5.88
C LYS A 34 -22.25 -7.11 4.58
N ALA A 35 -22.80 -5.90 4.66
CA ALA A 35 -23.18 -5.10 3.48
C ALA A 35 -21.96 -4.55 2.71
N LYS A 36 -20.86 -4.20 3.41
CA LYS A 36 -19.59 -3.81 2.77
C LYS A 36 -18.91 -5.00 2.10
N LYS A 37 -18.97 -6.19 2.71
CA LYS A 37 -18.39 -7.43 2.13
C LYS A 37 -19.09 -7.87 0.83
N SER A 38 -20.41 -7.69 0.73
CA SER A 38 -21.15 -7.98 -0.50
C SER A 38 -20.92 -6.95 -1.60
N THR A 39 -20.66 -5.69 -1.24
CA THR A 39 -20.34 -4.60 -2.18
C THR A 39 -18.90 -4.74 -2.71
N TRP A 40 -17.93 -5.01 -1.84
CA TRP A 40 -16.53 -5.28 -2.23
C TRP A 40 -16.38 -6.46 -3.20
N LYS A 41 -17.21 -7.52 -3.06
CA LYS A 41 -17.19 -8.65 -4.01
C LYS A 41 -17.63 -8.26 -5.42
N ARG A 42 -18.49 -7.25 -5.60
CA ARG A 42 -18.91 -6.77 -6.93
C ARG A 42 -17.90 -5.79 -7.52
N ASP A 43 -17.38 -4.89 -6.69
CA ASP A 43 -16.42 -3.87 -7.15
C ASP A 43 -15.04 -4.49 -7.46
N LYS A 44 -14.69 -5.61 -6.81
CA LYS A 44 -13.46 -6.35 -7.12
C LYS A 44 -13.52 -7.09 -8.46
N GLU A 45 -14.70 -7.53 -8.89
CA GLU A 45 -14.89 -8.17 -10.21
C GLU A 45 -14.91 -7.11 -11.33
N ALA A 46 -15.44 -5.91 -11.06
CA ALA A 46 -15.47 -4.80 -12.00
C ALA A 46 -14.16 -3.99 -12.09
N SER A 47 -13.25 -4.14 -11.12
CA SER A 47 -11.94 -3.49 -11.12
C SER A 47 -10.79 -4.40 -11.58
N ASN A 48 -11.10 -5.52 -12.26
CA ASN A 48 -10.12 -6.29 -13.03
C ASN A 48 -10.22 -5.93 -14.53
N SER A 49 -10.06 -4.66 -14.85
CA SER A 49 -9.70 -4.25 -16.20
C SER A 49 -8.95 -2.92 -16.14
N ASN A 50 -7.64 -3.04 -16.36
CA ASN A 50 -6.68 -2.00 -16.71
C ASN A 50 -6.28 -1.09 -15.54
N ASN A 51 -5.10 -1.36 -15.00
CA ASN A 51 -4.04 -0.43 -14.58
C ASN A 51 -3.22 -1.09 -13.46
N GLU A 52 -2.50 -2.17 -13.78
CA GLU A 52 -1.49 -2.79 -12.91
C GLU A 52 -0.08 -2.57 -13.46
N ASP A 53 0.14 -1.41 -14.09
CA ASP A 53 1.38 -1.10 -14.81
C ASP A 53 2.32 -0.15 -14.05
N GLU A 54 2.27 -0.05 -12.71
CA GLU A 54 3.20 0.88 -12.02
C GLU A 54 3.58 0.55 -10.56
N LYS A 55 3.63 -0.73 -10.15
CA LYS A 55 4.13 -1.06 -8.79
C LYS A 55 4.96 -2.33 -8.69
N HIS A 56 5.63 -2.73 -9.78
CA HIS A 56 6.52 -3.89 -9.77
C HIS A 56 7.94 -3.61 -10.32
N LYS A 57 8.20 -2.43 -10.90
CA LYS A 57 9.52 -2.10 -11.49
C LYS A 57 10.56 -1.58 -10.50
N VAL A 58 10.17 -1.00 -9.37
CA VAL A 58 11.12 -0.37 -8.42
C VAL A 58 11.94 -1.38 -7.62
N HIS A 59 11.40 -2.58 -7.36
CA HIS A 59 12.10 -3.61 -6.58
C HIS A 59 13.05 -4.47 -7.44
N PHE A 60 12.85 -4.50 -8.76
CA PHE A 60 13.70 -5.25 -9.69
C PHE A 60 14.95 -4.45 -10.13
N LEU A 61 14.81 -3.14 -10.36
CA LEU A 61 15.93 -2.29 -10.79
C LEU A 61 16.95 -2.05 -9.65
N SER A 62 16.49 -1.99 -8.39
CA SER A 62 17.34 -1.72 -7.23
C SER A 62 18.40 -2.81 -6.98
N LYS A 63 18.06 -4.09 -7.19
CA LYS A 63 19.00 -5.20 -6.96
C LYS A 63 20.08 -5.29 -8.04
N TYR A 64 19.76 -4.95 -9.28
CA TYR A 64 20.69 -5.07 -10.40
C TYR A 64 21.78 -3.99 -10.39
N ILE A 65 21.48 -2.81 -9.84
CA ILE A 65 22.45 -1.72 -9.71
C ILE A 65 23.58 -2.11 -8.75
N LEU A 66 23.24 -2.68 -7.59
CA LEU A 66 24.24 -3.07 -6.59
C LEU A 66 25.10 -4.26 -7.06
N GLY A 67 24.47 -5.29 -7.65
CA GLY A 67 25.18 -6.45 -8.18
C GLY A 67 26.04 -6.14 -9.42
N GLY A 68 25.53 -5.30 -10.32
CA GLY A 68 26.23 -4.91 -11.55
C GLY A 68 27.51 -4.12 -11.28
N LEU A 69 27.48 -3.19 -10.32
CA LEU A 69 28.67 -2.43 -9.93
C LEU A 69 29.76 -3.34 -9.36
N ILE A 70 29.39 -4.26 -8.46
CA ILE A 70 30.35 -5.22 -7.86
C ILE A 70 30.97 -6.11 -8.94
N PHE A 71 30.16 -6.64 -9.86
CA PHE A 71 30.64 -7.50 -10.94
C PHE A 71 31.58 -6.76 -11.90
N LEU A 72 31.29 -5.50 -12.22
CA LEU A 72 32.13 -4.65 -13.08
C LEU A 72 33.50 -4.38 -12.43
N PHE A 73 33.52 -4.07 -11.14
CA PHE A 73 34.78 -3.87 -10.40
C PHE A 73 35.64 -5.13 -10.38
N ILE A 74 35.05 -6.30 -10.21
CA ILE A 74 35.77 -7.59 -10.25
C ILE A 74 36.37 -7.83 -11.64
N ILE A 75 35.61 -7.59 -12.70
CA ILE A 75 36.09 -7.75 -14.09
C ILE A 75 37.26 -6.80 -14.37
N LEU A 76 37.14 -5.51 -14.01
CA LEU A 76 38.21 -4.54 -14.22
C LEU A 76 39.45 -4.94 -13.42
N SER A 77 39.27 -5.29 -12.14
CA SER A 77 40.38 -5.74 -11.30
C SER A 77 41.09 -6.94 -11.93
N PHE A 78 40.36 -7.96 -12.40
CA PHE A 78 40.95 -9.13 -13.05
C PHE A 78 41.66 -8.77 -14.36
N PHE A 79 41.02 -7.95 -15.20
CA PHE A 79 41.56 -7.54 -16.49
C PHE A 79 42.81 -6.66 -16.37
N PHE A 80 42.95 -5.88 -15.30
CA PHE A 80 44.13 -5.06 -15.03
C PHE A 80 45.20 -5.80 -14.22
N LEU A 81 44.83 -6.63 -13.25
CA LEU A 81 45.79 -7.37 -12.42
C LEU A 81 46.45 -8.52 -13.18
N VAL A 82 45.71 -9.29 -13.99
CA VAL A 82 46.26 -10.47 -14.69
C VAL A 82 47.40 -10.12 -15.66
N PRO A 83 47.29 -9.14 -16.58
CA PRO A 83 48.40 -8.75 -17.45
C PRO A 83 49.53 -8.06 -16.68
N PHE A 84 49.23 -7.38 -15.57
CA PHE A 84 50.26 -6.83 -14.69
C PHE A 84 51.05 -7.94 -13.96
N TYR A 85 50.38 -9.01 -13.53
CA TYR A 85 51.03 -10.14 -12.86
C TYR A 85 51.77 -11.08 -13.82
N LEU A 86 51.27 -11.29 -15.04
CA LEU A 86 51.96 -12.11 -16.06
C LEU A 86 53.01 -11.34 -16.86
N GLY A 87 52.88 -10.01 -16.99
CA GLY A 87 53.84 -9.18 -17.71
C GLY A 87 55.02 -8.69 -16.87
N PHE A 88 54.95 -8.84 -15.55
CA PHE A 88 55.98 -8.39 -14.60
C PHE A 88 56.67 -9.55 -13.86
N LEU A 89 56.55 -10.79 -14.35
CA LEU A 89 57.28 -11.97 -13.86
C LEU A 89 58.30 -12.45 -14.88
#